data_AF-A0A257JG97-F1
#
_entry.id   AF-A0A257JG97-F1
#
_cell.length_a   1.000
_cell.length_b   1.000
_cell.length_c   1.000
_cell.angle_alpha   90.00
_cell.angle_beta   90.00
_cell.angle_gamma   90.00
#
_symmetry.space_group_name_H-M   'P 1'
#
loop_
_entity.id
_entity.type
_entity.pdbx_description
1 polymer ?
#
loop_
_entity_poly.entity_id
_entity_poly.type
_entity_poly.pdbx_seq_one_letter_code
_entity_poly.pdbx_strand_id
1 'polypeptide(L)'
;MLDTVERPREAEGTNDVTHFDVLIAGAGISGIGSAVHLKEQCPDKTYAILDSKDSFGGTWDTHKYPGVRSDSDLYTFGYRFKPWVGAPIASAEEILKYMGEVIEENDLNPHIRYG
;
A
#
# COMPACT_ATOMS: atom_id res chain seq x y z
N MET A 1 -6.54 -53.85 15.72
CA MET A 1 -7.31 -52.60 15.57
C MET A 1 -6.35 -51.46 15.83
N LEU A 2 -5.86 -50.83 14.77
CA LEU A 2 -5.13 -49.57 14.83
C LEU A 2 -5.93 -48.63 13.93
N ASP A 3 -6.48 -47.59 14.53
CA ASP A 3 -7.37 -46.63 13.90
C ASP A 3 -6.65 -45.89 12.78
N THR A 4 -7.19 -46.03 11.57
CA THR A 4 -6.80 -45.25 10.41
C THR A 4 -7.22 -43.80 10.68
N VAL A 5 -6.27 -42.91 10.91
CA VAL A 5 -6.55 -41.47 10.95
C VAL A 5 -6.89 -41.04 9.52
N GLU A 6 -8.18 -40.86 9.24
CA GLU A 6 -8.64 -40.24 8.00
C GLU A 6 -8.13 -38.79 7.95
N ARG A 7 -7.42 -38.45 6.86
CA ARG A 7 -7.09 -37.06 6.53
C ARG A 7 -8.40 -36.30 6.32
N PRO A 8 -8.56 -35.06 6.83
CA PRO A 8 -9.73 -34.26 6.56
C PRO A 8 -9.89 -34.07 5.05
N ARG A 9 -11.11 -34.27 4.54
CA ARG A 9 -11.50 -33.90 3.17
C ARG A 9 -11.08 -32.44 2.92
N GLU A 10 -10.25 -32.21 1.90
CA GLU A 10 -10.03 -30.88 1.35
C GLU A 10 -11.41 -30.31 0.99
N ALA A 11 -11.77 -29.19 1.61
CA ALA A 11 -12.97 -28.48 1.25
C ALA A 11 -12.79 -27.95 -0.17
N GLU A 12 -13.54 -28.49 -1.12
CA GLU A 12 -13.64 -28.00 -2.50
C GLU A 12 -14.38 -26.66 -2.53
N GLY A 13 -13.69 -25.61 -2.09
CA GLY A 13 -13.86 -24.28 -2.65
C GLY A 13 -12.65 -24.06 -3.55
N THR A 14 -12.86 -23.84 -4.84
CA THR A 14 -11.78 -23.34 -5.71
C THR A 14 -11.41 -21.95 -5.21
N ASN A 15 -10.52 -21.88 -4.21
CA ASN A 15 -9.80 -20.65 -3.91
C ASN A 15 -9.00 -20.36 -5.17
N ASP A 16 -9.46 -19.38 -5.95
CA ASP A 16 -8.75 -18.92 -7.13
C ASP A 16 -7.47 -18.23 -6.65
N VAL A 17 -6.39 -19.01 -6.54
CA VAL A 17 -5.11 -18.53 -6.05
C VAL A 17 -4.48 -17.68 -7.15
N THR A 18 -4.47 -16.36 -6.95
CA THR A 18 -3.73 -15.44 -7.82
C THR A 18 -2.26 -15.40 -7.41
N HIS A 19 -1.35 -15.59 -8.36
CA HIS A 19 0.10 -15.48 -8.14
C HIS A 19 0.64 -14.10 -8.55
N PHE A 20 1.60 -13.59 -7.79
CA PHE A 20 2.35 -12.36 -8.06
C PHE A 20 3.84 -12.60 -7.84
N ASP A 21 4.71 -11.88 -8.56
CA ASP A 21 6.15 -11.89 -8.30
C ASP A 21 6.49 -11.18 -6.98
N VAL A 22 5.76 -10.10 -6.66
CA VAL A 22 5.99 -9.28 -5.46
C VAL A 22 4.66 -8.96 -4.77
N LEU A 23 4.64 -9.12 -3.45
CA LEU A 23 3.57 -8.62 -2.59
C LEU A 23 4.11 -7.51 -1.70
N ILE A 24 3.44 -6.36 -1.71
CA ILE A 24 3.73 -5.23 -0.84
C ILE A 24 2.66 -5.21 0.25
N ALA A 25 3.07 -5.33 1.51
CA ALA A 25 2.16 -5.27 2.65
C ALA A 25 2.06 -3.82 3.18
N GLY A 26 0.89 -3.21 2.99
CA GLY A 26 0.52 -1.86 3.42
C GLY A 26 0.54 -0.84 2.28
N ALA A 27 -0.56 -0.11 2.13
CA ALA A 27 -0.75 1.05 1.26
C ALA A 27 -0.44 2.38 2.00
N GLY A 28 0.62 2.36 2.82
CA GLY A 28 1.23 3.55 3.41
C GLY A 28 2.24 4.21 2.48
N ILE A 29 2.94 5.24 2.98
CA ILE A 29 3.93 5.99 2.19
C ILE A 29 5.07 5.09 1.64
N SER A 30 5.53 4.13 2.44
CA SER A 30 6.55 3.17 1.97
C SER A 30 6.01 2.28 0.86
N GLY A 31 4.83 1.69 1.03
CA GLY A 31 4.25 0.77 0.06
C GLY A 31 3.93 1.41 -1.29
N ILE A 32 3.36 2.63 -1.27
CA ILE A 32 3.10 3.41 -2.48
C ILE A 32 4.42 3.75 -3.19
N GLY A 33 5.42 4.27 -2.46
CA GLY A 33 6.73 4.58 -3.04
C GLY A 33 7.44 3.35 -3.62
N SER A 34 7.35 2.20 -2.95
CA SER A 34 7.87 0.93 -3.45
C SER A 34 7.18 0.48 -4.74
N ALA A 35 5.86 0.65 -4.86
CA ALA A 35 5.13 0.28 -6.07
C ALA A 35 5.52 1.13 -7.28
N VAL A 36 5.70 2.44 -7.10
CA VAL A 36 6.21 3.33 -8.17
C VAL A 36 7.58 2.84 -8.65
N HIS A 37 8.52 2.62 -7.71
CA HIS A 37 9.86 2.16 -8.08
C HIS A 37 9.86 0.76 -8.70
N LEU A 38 9.01 -0.14 -8.23
CA LEU A 38 8.89 -1.48 -8.82
C LEU A 38 8.38 -1.40 -10.27
N LYS A 39 7.37 -0.56 -10.53
CA LYS A 39 6.86 -0.30 -11.88
C LYS A 39 7.93 0.29 -12.82
N GLU A 40 8.74 1.22 -12.32
CA GLU A 40 9.81 1.85 -13.10
C GLU A 40 11.01 0.93 -13.35
N GLN A 41 11.46 0.19 -12.33
CA GLN A 41 12.73 -0.54 -12.35
C GLN A 41 12.56 -2.01 -12.76
N CYS A 42 11.37 -2.56 -12.61
CA CYS A 42 11.06 -3.96 -12.90
C CYS A 42 9.71 -4.07 -13.64
N PRO A 43 9.55 -3.46 -14.83
CA PRO A 43 8.27 -3.37 -15.53
C PRO A 43 7.65 -4.74 -15.88
N ASP A 44 8.45 -5.80 -15.97
CA ASP A 44 8.00 -7.16 -16.27
C ASP A 44 7.50 -7.94 -15.04
N LYS A 45 7.57 -7.34 -13.84
CA LYS A 45 7.16 -7.99 -12.59
C LYS A 45 5.73 -7.67 -12.22
N THR A 46 4.96 -8.72 -11.96
CA THR A 46 3.60 -8.61 -11.43
C THR A 46 3.64 -8.32 -9.93
N TYR A 47 2.77 -7.43 -9.47
CA TYR A 47 2.68 -7.10 -8.05
C TYR A 47 1.27 -6.72 -7.61
N ALA A 48 1.04 -6.85 -6.30
CA ALA A 48 -0.12 -6.29 -5.61
C ALA A 48 0.32 -5.64 -4.30
N ILE A 49 -0.38 -4.57 -3.92
CA ILE A 49 -0.31 -3.94 -2.61
C ILE A 49 -1.54 -4.42 -1.82
N LEU A 50 -1.33 -5.00 -0.64
CA LEU A 50 -2.40 -5.45 0.24
C LEU A 50 -2.42 -4.58 1.48
N ASP A 51 -3.57 -3.99 1.82
CA ASP A 51 -3.75 -3.26 3.08
C ASP A 51 -5.00 -3.74 3.80
N SER A 52 -4.88 -3.96 5.10
CA SER A 52 -5.98 -4.30 6.02
C SER A 52 -7.00 -3.18 6.24
N LYS A 53 -6.70 -1.96 5.76
CA LYS A 53 -7.58 -0.81 5.85
C LYS A 53 -8.41 -0.67 4.59
N ASP A 54 -9.53 0.05 4.71
CA ASP A 54 -10.44 0.34 3.59
C ASP A 54 -9.93 1.45 2.65
N SER A 55 -8.76 2.04 2.95
CA SER A 55 -8.16 3.14 2.21
C SER A 55 -6.64 3.13 2.33
N PHE A 56 -5.96 3.87 1.45
CA PHE A 56 -4.54 4.16 1.55
C PHE A 56 -4.24 5.20 2.63
N GLY A 57 -2.96 5.34 2.98
CA GLY A 57 -2.48 6.38 3.90
C GLY A 57 -1.65 5.83 5.05
N GLY A 58 -1.86 4.57 5.41
CA GLY A 58 -1.20 3.93 6.55
C GLY A 58 -1.41 4.74 7.83
N THR A 59 -0.32 5.21 8.44
CA THR A 59 -0.35 6.05 9.64
C THR A 59 -1.23 7.28 9.49
N TRP A 60 -1.25 7.91 8.31
CA TRP A 60 -1.97 9.16 8.05
C TRP A 60 -3.49 8.98 7.95
N ASP A 61 -3.96 7.81 7.51
CA ASP A 61 -5.36 7.44 7.64
C ASP A 61 -5.68 6.88 9.03
N THR A 62 -4.74 6.20 9.70
CA THR A 62 -5.03 5.58 11.00
C THR A 62 -5.14 6.60 12.14
N HIS A 63 -4.29 7.63 12.15
CA HIS A 63 -4.20 8.57 13.27
C HIS A 63 -4.97 9.88 12.98
N LYS A 64 -6.18 9.99 13.55
CA LYS A 64 -7.11 11.11 13.30
C LYS A 64 -7.29 12.06 14.50
N TYR A 65 -6.24 12.29 15.30
CA TYR A 65 -6.33 13.24 16.42
C TYR A 65 -6.26 14.71 15.92
N PRO A 66 -6.80 15.68 16.68
CA PRO A 66 -6.71 17.09 16.29
C PRO A 66 -5.24 17.56 16.20
N GLY A 67 -4.88 18.15 15.05
CA GLY A 67 -3.55 18.75 14.83
C GLY A 67 -2.45 17.79 14.37
N VAL A 68 -2.78 16.58 13.91
CA VAL A 68 -1.81 15.65 13.29
C VAL A 68 -1.10 16.34 12.12
N ARG A 69 0.23 16.31 12.16
CA ARG A 69 1.11 16.87 11.13
C ARG A 69 2.44 16.13 11.12
N SER A 70 3.19 16.27 10.04
CA SER A 70 4.59 15.84 9.97
C SER A 70 5.44 16.56 11.03
N ASP A 71 6.38 15.84 11.63
CA ASP A 71 7.46 16.41 12.42
C ASP A 71 8.69 16.77 11.56
N SER A 72 8.76 16.19 10.36
CA SER A 72 9.80 16.37 9.36
C SER A 72 9.33 17.34 8.28
N ASP A 73 10.27 18.10 7.70
CA ASP A 73 9.94 18.92 6.55
C ASP A 73 9.65 18.04 5.32
N LEU A 74 8.70 18.44 4.48
CA LEU A 74 8.31 17.62 3.34
C LEU A 74 9.25 17.70 2.14
N TYR A 75 10.26 18.57 2.18
CA TYR A 75 11.34 18.49 1.20
C TYR A 75 12.23 17.27 1.44
N THR A 76 12.31 16.78 2.69
CA THR A 76 13.01 15.54 3.04
C THR A 76 12.09 14.32 3.15
N PHE A 77 10.81 14.52 3.49
CA PHE A 77 9.83 13.44 3.63
C PHE A 77 9.14 13.02 2.31
N GLY A 78 9.02 13.93 1.34
CA GLY A 78 8.38 13.66 0.06
C GLY A 78 9.15 12.67 -0.83
N TYR A 79 8.47 12.06 -1.79
CA TYR A 79 9.10 11.19 -2.78
C TYR A 79 10.00 11.99 -3.71
N ARG A 80 11.17 11.42 -4.04
CA ARG A 80 12.11 12.00 -5.01
C ARG A 80 11.47 12.23 -6.39
N PHE A 81 10.58 11.33 -6.83
CA PHE A 81 9.91 11.39 -8.13
C PHE A 81 8.68 12.32 -8.14
N LYS A 82 8.18 12.75 -6.98
CA LYS A 82 7.11 13.75 -6.86
C LYS A 82 7.48 14.76 -5.77
N PRO A 83 8.33 15.76 -6.08
CA PRO A 83 8.75 16.73 -5.08
C PRO A 83 7.57 17.46 -4.43
N TRP A 84 7.67 17.74 -3.14
CA TRP A 84 6.66 18.50 -2.41
C TRP A 84 6.72 20.00 -2.76
N VAL A 85 5.55 20.60 -2.99
CA VAL A 85 5.41 22.02 -3.38
C VAL A 85 4.63 22.87 -2.37
N GLY A 86 4.10 22.27 -1.31
CA GLY A 86 3.29 22.94 -0.29
C GLY A 86 4.11 23.49 0.89
N ALA A 87 3.44 23.74 2.01
CA ALA A 87 4.08 24.14 3.26
C ALA A 87 5.08 23.07 3.74
N PRO A 88 6.22 23.47 4.35
CA PRO A 88 7.24 22.51 4.77
C PRO A 88 6.73 21.53 5.83
N ILE A 89 5.83 21.97 6.71
CA ILE A 89 5.17 21.11 7.70
C ILE A 89 3.73 20.90 7.26
N ALA A 90 3.43 19.69 6.79
CA ALA A 90 2.12 19.33 6.27
C ALA A 90 1.25 18.63 7.31
N SER A 91 -0.04 18.93 7.24
CA SER A 91 -1.09 18.19 7.93
C SER A 91 -1.27 16.78 7.37
N ALA A 92 -1.97 15.92 8.13
CA ALA A 92 -2.35 14.60 7.64
C ALA A 92 -3.18 14.66 6.34
N GLU A 93 -4.07 15.64 6.21
CA GLU A 93 -4.92 15.83 5.03
C GLU A 93 -4.08 16.15 3.79
N GLU A 94 -3.11 17.06 3.91
CA GLU A 94 -2.22 17.42 2.81
C GLU A 94 -1.34 16.22 2.39
N ILE A 95 -0.89 15.41 3.36
CA ILE A 95 -0.11 14.20 3.07
C ILE A 95 -0.96 13.14 2.38
N LEU A 96 -2.20 12.91 2.85
CA LEU A 96 -3.14 12.00 2.20
C LEU A 96 -3.46 12.45 0.77
N LYS A 97 -3.70 13.75 0.56
CA LYS A 97 -3.92 14.30 -0.77
C LYS A 97 -2.73 14.02 -1.68
N TYR A 98 -1.52 14.32 -1.23
CA TYR A 98 -0.29 14.07 -1.98
C TYR A 98 -0.08 12.59 -2.32
N MET A 99 -0.34 11.68 -1.37
CA MET A 99 -0.28 10.24 -1.62
C MET A 99 -1.34 9.79 -2.63
N GLY A 100 -2.55 10.35 -2.57
CA GLY A 100 -3.61 10.09 -3.55
C GLY A 100 -3.21 10.52 -4.96
N GLU A 101 -2.64 11.73 -5.10
CA GLU A 101 -2.10 12.19 -6.39
C GLU A 101 -1.02 11.24 -6.93
N VAL A 102 -0.12 10.71 -6.09
CA VAL A 102 0.88 9.72 -6.51
C VAL A 102 0.23 8.45 -7.04
N ILE A 103 -0.78 7.94 -6.33
CA ILE A 103 -1.52 6.75 -6.74
C ILE A 103 -2.19 6.96 -8.11
N GLU A 104 -2.83 8.11 -8.30
CA GLU A 104 -3.52 8.46 -9.55
C GLU A 104 -2.53 8.66 -10.72
N GLU A 105 -1.50 9.50 -10.52
CA GLU A 105 -0.50 9.83 -11.55
C GLU A 105 0.29 8.60 -12.03
N ASN A 106 0.44 7.58 -11.17
CA ASN A 106 1.17 6.37 -11.47
C ASN A 106 0.26 5.16 -11.76
N ASP A 107 -1.05 5.36 -11.84
CA ASP A 107 -2.06 4.31 -12.11
C ASP A 107 -1.88 3.09 -11.19
N LEU A 108 -1.79 3.34 -9.88
CA LEU A 108 -1.56 2.29 -8.87
C LEU A 108 -2.87 1.70 -8.34
N ASN A 109 -4.01 2.38 -8.50
CA ASN A 109 -5.32 1.92 -8.00
C ASN A 109 -5.64 0.44 -8.34
N PRO A 110 -5.43 -0.05 -9.58
CA PRO A 110 -5.73 -1.45 -9.92
C PRO A 110 -4.87 -2.49 -9.18
N HIS A 111 -3.74 -2.05 -8.61
CA HIS A 111 -2.78 -2.91 -7.91
C HIS A 111 -3.00 -2.92 -6.39
N ILE A 112 -3.84 -2.03 -5.85
CA ILE A 112 -4.11 -1.95 -4.42
C ILE A 112 -5.37 -2.73 -4.08
N ARG A 113 -5.27 -3.61 -3.09
CA ARG A 113 -6.38 -4.38 -2.55
C ARG A 113 -6.55 -4.03 -1.08
N TYR A 114 -7.70 -3.47 -0.76
CA TYR A 114 -8.11 -3.10 0.59
C TYR A 114 -8.95 -4.22 1.22
N GLY A 115 -8.92 -4.34 2.55
CA GLY A 115 -9.70 -5.31 3.33
C GLY A 115 -8.85 -6.39 4.00
#